data_AF-A0A7J4KCH4-F1
#
_entry.id   AF-A0A7J4KCH4-F1
#
_cell.length_a   1.000
_cell.length_b   1.000
_cell.length_c   1.000
_cell.angle_alpha   90.00
_cell.angle_beta   90.00
_cell.angle_gamma   90.00
#
_symmetry.space_group_name_H-M   'P 1'
#
loop_
_entity.id
_entity.type
_entity.pdbx_description
1 polymer ?
#
loop_
_entity_poly.entity_id
_entity_poly.type
_entity_poly.pdbx_seq_one_letter_code
_entity_poly.pdbx_strand_id
1 'polypeptide(L)'
;MSNLGQILTIARWETKRSLAITGKNILPAAIILLILLGAATLLSSQSGIHLQNNIYTVGTDDPELAALLSADPRFTVYRGERFTLLRNRDAFDITVVRSAVYISPTERGTAAAVALERVHDQYKNSLYNREEDLFAAYPLWIDLVPVVSELDFSAAESGTRVAAPPRRGPLIVPEGPVAFVPPPDPGIGMTAEDLRAGITEAPDPALPIFRYTGYVSGDEATAPYKTPSQLSPPLPFDSIILVFMFIFPLYFVAQFFMMSIMNERIERQGEALLSAPVHPWVVISGKALPYGIAMLVISA
;
A
#
# COMPACT_ATOMS: atom_id res chain seq x y z
N MET A 1 -29.47 -2.34 42.23
CA MET A 1 -28.87 -2.92 41.01
C MET A 1 -27.46 -2.37 40.90
N SER A 2 -26.47 -3.18 40.54
CA SER A 2 -25.11 -2.66 40.32
C SER A 2 -25.10 -1.73 39.10
N ASN A 3 -24.21 -0.73 39.10
CA ASN A 3 -24.03 0.18 37.97
C ASN A 3 -23.79 -0.57 36.66
N LEU A 4 -23.09 -1.71 36.71
CA LEU A 4 -22.83 -2.58 35.56
C LEU A 4 -24.12 -3.16 34.96
N GLY A 5 -25.04 -3.64 35.81
CA GLY A 5 -26.33 -4.19 35.34
C GLY A 5 -27.22 -3.12 34.71
N GLN A 6 -27.15 -1.88 35.21
CA GLN A 6 -27.85 -0.74 34.62
C GLN A 6 -27.28 -0.38 33.24
N ILE A 7 -25.95 -0.33 33.10
CA ILE A 7 -25.26 -0.11 31.82
C ILE A 7 -25.70 -1.16 30.79
N LEU A 8 -25.67 -2.45 31.16
CA LEU A 8 -26.02 -3.54 30.24
C LEU A 8 -27.49 -3.49 29.82
N THR A 9 -28.38 -3.10 30.74
CA THR A 9 -29.81 -2.94 30.44
C THR A 9 -30.00 -1.82 29.42
N ILE A 10 -29.41 -0.65 29.66
CA ILE A 10 -29.48 0.50 28.74
C ILE A 10 -28.88 0.13 27.38
N ALA A 11 -27.74 -0.56 27.34
CA ALA A 11 -27.11 -1.01 26.10
C ALA A 11 -28.00 -1.95 25.29
N ARG A 12 -28.70 -2.88 25.95
CA ARG A 12 -29.64 -3.79 25.30
C ARG A 12 -30.85 -3.05 24.71
N TRP A 13 -31.34 -2.02 25.41
CA TRP A 13 -32.41 -1.17 24.91
C TRP A 13 -31.96 -0.32 23.71
N GLU A 14 -30.77 0.28 23.80
CA GLU A 14 -30.16 1.04 22.71
C GLU A 14 -29.96 0.19 21.46
N THR A 15 -29.49 -1.05 21.60
CA THR A 15 -29.28 -1.99 20.46
C THR A 15 -30.59 -2.30 19.73
N LYS A 16 -31.68 -2.50 20.46
CA LYS A 16 -33.01 -2.74 19.86
C LYS A 16 -33.55 -1.49 19.17
N ARG A 17 -33.23 -0.32 19.72
CA ARG A 17 -33.73 0.96 19.25
C ARG A 17 -32.95 1.48 18.04
N SER A 18 -31.63 1.34 18.02
CA SER A 18 -30.78 1.77 16.91
C SER A 18 -31.20 1.10 15.60
N LEU A 19 -31.54 -0.20 15.65
CA LEU A 19 -32.11 -0.95 14.53
C LEU A 19 -33.47 -0.42 14.03
N ALA A 20 -34.22 0.29 14.88
CA ALA A 20 -35.56 0.79 14.57
C ALA A 20 -35.58 2.27 14.13
N ILE A 21 -34.63 3.08 14.60
CA ILE A 21 -34.61 4.55 14.40
C ILE A 21 -33.76 4.98 13.22
N THR A 22 -32.70 4.24 12.89
CA THR A 22 -31.94 4.50 11.67
C THR A 22 -32.88 4.22 10.50
N GLY A 23 -33.50 5.27 9.96
CA GLY A 23 -34.66 5.18 9.09
C GLY A 23 -34.51 4.14 7.99
N LYS A 24 -35.65 3.60 7.55
CA LYS A 24 -35.82 2.54 6.54
C LYS A 24 -34.95 2.68 5.26
N ASN A 25 -34.36 3.85 5.04
CA ASN A 25 -33.57 4.22 3.86
C ASN A 25 -32.04 4.28 4.12
N ILE A 26 -31.55 4.51 5.34
CA ILE A 26 -30.10 4.75 5.62
C ILE A 26 -29.43 3.50 6.23
N LEU A 27 -30.11 2.81 7.14
CA LEU A 27 -29.61 1.58 7.75
C LEU A 27 -29.25 0.49 6.72
N PRO A 28 -30.12 0.16 5.74
CA PRO A 28 -29.75 -0.81 4.72
C PRO A 28 -28.58 -0.32 3.85
N ALA A 29 -28.51 0.98 3.52
CA ALA A 29 -27.40 1.51 2.73
C ALA A 29 -26.05 1.39 3.45
N ALA A 30 -26.01 1.63 4.76
CA ALA A 30 -24.79 1.47 5.55
C ALA A 30 -24.40 -0.01 5.74
N ILE A 31 -25.37 -0.90 5.98
CA ILE A 31 -25.12 -2.35 6.03
C ILE A 31 -24.60 -2.85 4.68
N ILE A 32 -25.23 -2.43 3.57
CA ILE A 32 -24.79 -2.74 2.21
C ILE A 32 -23.38 -2.20 1.98
N LEU A 33 -23.07 -0.97 2.39
CA LEU A 33 -21.73 -0.40 2.27
C LEU A 33 -20.70 -1.20 3.06
N LEU A 34 -21.03 -1.62 4.29
CA LEU A 34 -20.15 -2.44 5.14
C LEU A 34 -19.93 -3.83 4.54
N ILE A 35 -20.99 -4.45 4.01
CA ILE A 35 -20.91 -5.72 3.27
C ILE A 35 -20.08 -5.54 2.00
N LEU A 36 -20.29 -4.46 1.26
CA LEU A 36 -19.55 -4.18 0.02
C LEU A 36 -18.08 -3.92 0.30
N LEU A 37 -17.76 -3.25 1.42
CA LEU A 37 -16.39 -3.03 1.87
C LEU A 37 -15.74 -4.35 2.31
N GLY A 38 -16.41 -5.15 3.14
CA GLY A 38 -15.92 -6.47 3.55
C GLY A 38 -15.78 -7.44 2.38
N ALA A 39 -16.72 -7.42 1.44
CA ALA A 39 -16.67 -8.18 0.20
C ALA A 39 -15.54 -7.70 -0.70
N ALA A 40 -15.32 -6.39 -0.84
CA ALA A 40 -14.19 -5.84 -1.59
C ALA A 40 -12.86 -6.27 -0.96
N THR A 41 -12.73 -6.26 0.36
CA THR A 41 -11.55 -6.77 1.07
C THR A 41 -11.33 -8.26 0.82
N LEU A 42 -12.40 -9.08 0.93
CA LEU A 42 -12.32 -10.53 0.71
C LEU A 42 -12.03 -10.89 -0.76
N LEU A 43 -12.69 -10.23 -1.71
CA LEU A 43 -12.48 -10.42 -3.14
C LEU A 43 -11.09 -9.95 -3.57
N SER A 44 -10.61 -8.84 -3.01
CA SER A 44 -9.24 -8.36 -3.19
C SER A 44 -8.22 -9.36 -2.65
N SER A 45 -8.47 -9.96 -1.47
CA SER A 45 -7.62 -10.99 -0.88
C SER A 45 -7.58 -12.29 -1.68
N GLN A 46 -8.69 -12.70 -2.29
CA GLN A 46 -8.76 -13.97 -3.03
C GLN A 46 -8.34 -13.84 -4.49
N SER A 47 -8.61 -12.70 -5.11
CA SER A 47 -8.40 -12.52 -6.55
C SER A 47 -7.10 -11.78 -6.86
N GLY A 48 -6.54 -11.04 -5.90
CA GLY A 48 -5.58 -9.99 -6.21
C GLY A 48 -6.26 -8.91 -7.07
N ILE A 49 -5.92 -7.64 -6.86
CA ILE A 49 -6.40 -6.59 -7.76
C ILE A 49 -5.61 -6.71 -9.08
N HIS A 50 -6.13 -7.47 -10.04
CA HIS A 50 -5.56 -7.63 -11.40
C HIS A 50 -5.74 -6.40 -12.29
N LEU A 51 -5.86 -5.20 -11.70
CA LEU A 51 -5.97 -3.95 -12.45
C LEU A 51 -4.72 -3.68 -13.30
N GLN A 52 -3.62 -4.37 -12.98
CA GLN A 52 -2.35 -4.24 -13.68
C GLN A 52 -2.05 -5.38 -14.67
N ASN A 53 -3.00 -6.26 -14.96
CA ASN A 53 -2.75 -7.37 -15.88
C ASN A 53 -2.96 -6.96 -17.34
N ASN A 54 -2.18 -7.56 -18.25
CA ASN A 54 -2.34 -7.41 -19.71
C ASN A 54 -2.38 -5.95 -20.20
N ILE A 55 -1.67 -5.05 -19.50
CA ILE A 55 -1.61 -3.62 -19.85
C ILE A 55 -0.78 -3.42 -21.12
N TYR A 56 0.25 -4.21 -21.36
CA TYR A 56 1.18 -4.01 -22.47
C TYR A 56 1.23 -5.22 -23.38
N THR A 57 1.25 -5.01 -24.69
CA THR A 57 1.45 -6.08 -25.66
C THR A 57 2.90 -6.11 -26.14
N VAL A 58 3.51 -7.29 -26.12
CA VAL A 58 4.91 -7.47 -26.55
C VAL A 58 5.03 -8.59 -27.56
N GLY A 59 5.67 -8.30 -28.69
CA GLY A 59 6.01 -9.28 -29.72
C GLY A 59 7.47 -9.70 -29.63
N THR A 60 7.79 -11.00 -29.58
CA THR A 60 9.18 -11.47 -29.60
C THR A 60 9.42 -12.75 -30.41
N ASP A 61 10.62 -12.87 -30.99
CA ASP A 61 11.07 -14.09 -31.67
C ASP A 61 11.81 -15.07 -30.75
N ASP A 62 12.22 -14.61 -29.56
CA ASP A 62 13.05 -15.35 -28.62
C ASP A 62 12.19 -16.12 -27.59
N PRO A 63 12.31 -17.47 -27.49
CA PRO A 63 11.62 -18.26 -26.48
C PRO A 63 11.96 -17.88 -25.04
N GLU A 64 13.21 -17.53 -24.74
CA GLU A 64 13.65 -17.27 -23.37
C GLU A 64 13.09 -15.93 -22.88
N LEU A 65 13.18 -14.90 -23.72
CA LEU A 65 12.57 -13.61 -23.44
C LEU A 65 11.04 -13.71 -23.33
N ALA A 66 10.41 -14.52 -24.18
CA ALA A 66 8.96 -14.76 -24.08
C ALA A 66 8.59 -15.38 -22.73
N ALA A 67 9.37 -16.37 -22.26
CA ALA A 67 9.16 -16.97 -20.95
C ALA A 67 9.37 -15.96 -19.81
N LEU A 68 10.44 -15.16 -19.89
CA LEU A 68 10.73 -14.12 -18.90
C LEU A 68 9.60 -13.08 -18.80
N LEU A 69 9.12 -12.57 -19.93
CA LEU A 69 8.05 -11.58 -19.95
C LEU A 69 6.70 -12.16 -19.54
N SER A 70 6.46 -13.45 -19.79
CA SER A 70 5.24 -14.12 -19.35
C SER A 70 5.13 -14.30 -17.83
N ALA A 71 6.25 -14.19 -17.10
CA ALA A 71 6.25 -14.19 -15.65
C ALA A 71 5.73 -12.87 -15.05
N ASP A 72 5.74 -11.78 -15.81
CA ASP A 72 5.20 -10.49 -15.38
C ASP A 72 3.76 -10.33 -15.90
N PRO A 73 2.75 -10.23 -15.02
CA PRO A 73 1.34 -10.19 -15.42
C PRO A 73 0.96 -8.95 -16.24
N ARG A 74 1.80 -7.91 -16.26
CA ARG A 74 1.56 -6.69 -17.04
C ARG A 74 1.66 -6.92 -18.55
N PHE A 75 2.36 -7.96 -18.98
CA PHE A 75 2.64 -8.20 -20.40
C PHE A 75 1.79 -9.32 -20.99
N THR A 76 1.14 -9.03 -22.12
CA THR A 76 0.62 -10.03 -23.04
C THR A 76 1.67 -10.34 -24.09
N VAL A 77 2.25 -11.54 -24.02
CA VAL A 77 3.39 -11.94 -24.85
C VAL A 77 2.92 -12.68 -26.10
N TYR A 78 3.36 -12.22 -27.27
CA TYR A 78 3.12 -12.82 -28.57
C TYR A 78 4.43 -13.31 -29.18
N ARG A 79 4.54 -14.62 -29.38
CA ARG A 79 5.67 -15.23 -30.05
C ARG A 79 5.38 -15.38 -31.54
N GLY A 80 6.32 -15.01 -32.39
CA GLY A 80 6.14 -15.11 -33.84
C GLY A 80 7.43 -15.09 -34.62
N GLU A 81 7.31 -15.29 -35.94
CA GLU A 81 8.45 -15.15 -36.84
C GLU A 81 8.89 -13.69 -36.97
N ARG A 82 10.20 -13.48 -37.04
CA ARG A 82 10.85 -12.16 -37.11
C ARG A 82 10.21 -11.23 -38.13
N PHE A 83 9.99 -11.73 -39.35
CA PHE A 83 9.48 -10.93 -40.45
C PHE A 83 8.03 -10.47 -40.19
N THR A 84 7.21 -11.36 -39.64
CA THR A 84 5.81 -11.07 -39.28
C THR A 84 5.73 -10.06 -38.15
N LEU A 85 6.57 -10.20 -37.12
CA LEU A 85 6.65 -9.27 -35.99
C LEU A 85 7.11 -7.88 -36.43
N LEU A 86 8.14 -7.79 -37.28
CA LEU A 86 8.64 -6.50 -37.78
C LEU A 86 7.64 -5.80 -38.70
N ARG A 87 6.94 -6.57 -39.55
CA ARG A 87 5.89 -6.03 -40.45
C ARG A 87 4.71 -5.48 -39.66
N ASN A 88 4.34 -6.16 -38.57
CA ASN A 88 3.19 -5.79 -37.73
C ASN A 88 3.63 -5.10 -36.42
N ARG A 89 4.81 -4.48 -36.39
CA ARG A 89 5.39 -3.92 -35.15
C ARG A 89 4.49 -2.88 -34.47
N ASP A 90 3.69 -2.17 -35.27
CA ASP A 90 2.78 -1.12 -34.80
C ASP A 90 1.54 -1.68 -34.09
N ALA A 91 1.30 -3.00 -34.19
CA ALA A 91 0.24 -3.69 -33.46
C ALA A 91 0.63 -4.03 -32.00
N PHE A 92 1.92 -3.89 -31.66
CA PHE A 92 2.45 -4.16 -30.34
C PHE A 92 2.97 -2.88 -29.69
N ASP A 93 2.90 -2.79 -28.36
CA ASP A 93 3.52 -1.68 -27.63
C ASP A 93 5.05 -1.76 -27.70
N ILE A 94 5.58 -2.99 -27.66
CA ILE A 94 7.00 -3.30 -27.84
C ILE A 94 7.15 -4.50 -28.78
N THR A 95 8.13 -4.44 -29.68
CA THR A 95 8.58 -5.59 -30.46
C THR A 95 10.07 -5.81 -30.21
N VAL A 96 10.44 -6.98 -29.67
CA VAL A 96 11.83 -7.37 -29.44
C VAL A 96 12.22 -8.46 -30.42
N VAL A 97 13.11 -8.12 -31.36
CA VAL A 97 13.59 -9.07 -32.35
C VAL A 97 15.11 -9.17 -32.30
N ARG A 98 15.64 -10.37 -32.06
CA ARG A 98 17.05 -10.63 -31.76
C ARG A 98 17.54 -9.84 -30.53
N SER A 99 18.11 -8.68 -30.76
CA SER A 99 18.66 -7.77 -29.75
C SER A 99 18.20 -6.32 -29.98
N ALA A 100 17.29 -6.11 -30.93
CA ALA A 100 16.72 -4.80 -31.24
C ALA A 100 15.34 -4.69 -30.58
N VAL A 101 15.17 -3.64 -29.78
CA VAL A 101 13.91 -3.29 -29.14
C VAL A 101 13.28 -2.15 -29.94
N TYR A 102 12.11 -2.42 -30.53
CA TYR A 102 11.30 -1.42 -31.22
C TYR A 102 10.16 -1.02 -30.31
N ILE A 103 10.12 0.26 -29.95
CA ILE A 103 9.10 0.84 -29.08
C ILE A 103 8.08 1.57 -29.95
N SER A 104 6.80 1.28 -29.75
CA SER A 104 5.73 2.01 -30.41
C SER A 104 5.75 3.49 -30.02
N PRO A 105 5.54 4.45 -30.94
CA PRO A 105 5.61 5.90 -30.66
C PRO A 105 4.35 6.41 -29.95
N THR A 106 3.81 5.64 -29.01
CA THR A 106 2.63 5.96 -28.21
C THR A 106 3.03 6.12 -26.74
N GLU A 107 2.20 6.80 -25.95
CA GLU A 107 2.40 6.85 -24.48
C GLU A 107 2.38 5.46 -23.85
N ARG A 108 1.60 4.54 -24.43
CA ARG A 108 1.56 3.14 -23.99
C ARG A 108 2.87 2.42 -24.29
N GLY A 109 3.46 2.62 -25.46
CA GLY A 109 4.76 2.07 -25.83
C GLY A 109 5.91 2.58 -24.95
N THR A 110 5.94 3.87 -24.64
CA THR A 110 6.96 4.43 -23.72
C THR A 110 6.80 3.91 -22.29
N ALA A 111 5.56 3.80 -21.79
CA ALA A 111 5.28 3.21 -20.49
C ALA A 111 5.64 1.72 -20.44
N ALA A 112 5.37 0.98 -21.52
CA ALA A 112 5.79 -0.42 -21.66
C ALA A 112 7.31 -0.56 -21.58
N ALA A 113 8.07 0.37 -22.17
CA ALA A 113 9.54 0.31 -22.15
C ALA A 113 10.10 0.44 -20.74
N VAL A 114 9.54 1.36 -19.94
CA VAL A 114 9.85 1.47 -18.50
C VAL A 114 9.45 0.20 -17.74
N ALA A 115 8.32 -0.41 -18.11
CA ALA A 115 7.92 -1.69 -17.51
C ALA A 115 8.89 -2.83 -17.85
N LEU A 116 9.42 -2.86 -19.08
CA LEU A 116 10.40 -3.84 -19.55
C LEU A 116 11.75 -3.68 -18.82
N GLU A 117 12.19 -2.44 -18.61
CA GLU A 117 13.39 -2.14 -17.82
C GLU A 117 13.29 -2.73 -16.40
N ARG A 118 12.11 -2.61 -15.76
CA ARG A 118 11.87 -3.24 -14.45
C ARG A 118 11.96 -4.77 -14.48
N VAL A 119 11.42 -5.41 -15.53
CA VAL A 119 11.53 -6.88 -15.69
C VAL A 119 12.99 -7.28 -15.85
N HIS A 120 13.75 -6.52 -16.63
CA HIS A 120 15.18 -6.76 -16.82
C HIS A 120 15.98 -6.59 -15.52
N ASP A 121 15.69 -5.57 -14.71
CA ASP A 121 16.34 -5.37 -13.42
C ASP A 121 16.00 -6.49 -12.44
N GLN A 122 14.75 -6.95 -12.40
CA GLN A 122 14.35 -8.12 -11.62
C GLN A 122 15.08 -9.38 -12.05
N TYR A 123 15.20 -9.61 -13.37
CA TYR A 123 15.97 -10.73 -13.91
C TYR A 123 17.45 -10.66 -13.50
N LYS A 124 18.10 -9.51 -13.67
CA LYS A 124 19.48 -9.29 -13.24
C LYS A 124 19.67 -9.58 -11.75
N ASN A 125 18.79 -9.07 -10.91
CA ASN A 125 18.86 -9.32 -9.47
C ASN A 125 18.70 -10.82 -9.16
N SER A 126 17.80 -11.51 -9.86
CA SER A 126 17.63 -12.95 -9.70
C SER A 126 18.88 -13.75 -10.10
N LEU A 127 19.62 -13.27 -11.11
CA LEU A 127 20.86 -13.86 -11.56
C LEU A 127 21.98 -13.62 -10.53
N TYR A 128 22.16 -12.37 -10.11
CA TYR A 128 23.16 -11.99 -9.10
C TYR A 128 22.96 -12.73 -7.77
N ASN A 129 21.72 -12.97 -7.38
CA ASN A 129 21.41 -13.74 -6.16
C ASN A 129 21.83 -15.21 -6.22
N ARG A 130 22.02 -15.76 -7.42
CA ARG A 130 22.44 -17.16 -7.64
C ARG A 130 23.96 -17.31 -7.72
N GLU A 131 24.71 -16.22 -7.80
CA GLU A 131 26.17 -16.28 -7.80
C GLU A 131 26.69 -16.79 -6.44
N GLU A 132 27.80 -17.52 -6.49
CA GLU A 132 28.44 -18.10 -5.30
C GLU A 132 29.05 -16.98 -4.43
N ASP A 133 29.79 -16.06 -5.06
CA ASP A 133 30.34 -14.87 -4.43
C ASP A 133 29.37 -13.68 -4.53
N LEU A 134 28.53 -13.55 -3.51
CA LEU A 134 27.52 -12.49 -3.44
C LEU A 134 28.15 -11.10 -3.23
N PHE A 135 29.33 -11.02 -2.63
CA PHE A 135 30.05 -9.77 -2.39
C PHE A 135 30.68 -9.23 -3.68
N ALA A 136 31.10 -10.12 -4.59
CA ALA A 136 31.50 -9.73 -5.94
C ALA A 136 30.31 -9.27 -6.79
N ALA A 137 29.14 -9.89 -6.63
CA ALA A 137 27.92 -9.51 -7.34
C ALA A 137 27.38 -8.13 -6.87
N TYR A 138 27.54 -7.81 -5.59
CA TYR A 138 27.17 -6.52 -4.99
C TYR A 138 28.40 -5.82 -4.38
N PRO A 139 29.27 -5.20 -5.21
CA PRO A 139 30.56 -4.67 -4.74
C PRO A 139 30.45 -3.34 -3.99
N LEU A 140 29.35 -2.60 -4.15
CA LEU A 140 29.16 -1.27 -3.57
C LEU A 140 28.14 -1.30 -2.44
N TRP A 141 28.59 -0.84 -1.28
CA TRP A 141 27.83 -0.77 -0.04
C TRP A 141 27.76 0.70 0.39
N ILE A 142 26.54 1.18 0.64
CA ILE A 142 26.31 2.58 0.99
C ILE A 142 25.37 2.66 2.19
N ASP A 143 25.68 3.58 3.09
CA ASP A 143 24.77 3.95 4.17
C ASP A 143 23.84 5.06 3.67
N LEU A 144 22.54 4.87 3.88
CA LEU A 144 21.53 5.87 3.54
C LEU A 144 21.30 6.77 4.75
N VAL A 145 21.56 8.07 4.57
CA VAL A 145 21.21 9.10 5.56
C VAL A 145 19.97 9.83 5.07
N PRO A 146 18.78 9.60 5.66
CA PRO A 146 17.59 10.35 5.30
C PRO A 146 17.78 11.82 5.70
N VAL A 147 17.62 12.71 4.74
CA VAL A 147 17.65 14.16 4.96
C VAL A 147 16.27 14.74 4.73
N VAL A 148 15.89 15.72 5.54
CA VAL A 148 14.63 16.45 5.33
C VAL A 148 14.76 17.26 4.05
N SER A 149 13.83 17.04 3.12
CA SER A 149 13.74 17.84 1.90
C SER A 149 13.34 19.27 2.26
N GLU A 150 14.13 20.27 1.85
CA GLU A 150 13.82 21.69 1.99
C GLU A 150 12.69 22.15 1.03
N LEU A 151 12.26 21.28 0.11
CA LEU A 151 11.12 21.55 -0.76
C LEU A 151 9.83 21.54 0.07
N ASP A 152 9.21 22.71 0.18
CA ASP A 152 7.85 22.86 0.69
C ASP A 152 6.85 22.31 -0.36
N PHE A 153 6.18 21.22 -0.01
CA PHE A 153 5.22 20.54 -0.88
C PHE A 153 3.85 21.22 -0.95
N SER A 154 3.68 22.41 -0.37
CA SER A 154 2.46 23.23 -0.47
C SER A 154 2.00 23.46 -1.94
N ALA A 155 2.91 23.45 -2.90
CA ALA A 155 2.59 23.58 -4.34
C ALA A 155 1.93 22.34 -4.97
N ALA A 156 2.08 21.14 -4.38
CA ALA A 156 1.45 19.92 -4.89
C ALA A 156 -0.09 19.94 -4.70
N GLU A 157 -0.59 20.71 -3.72
CA GLU A 157 -2.01 20.93 -3.48
C GLU A 157 -2.71 21.64 -4.65
N SER A 158 -1.96 22.43 -5.43
CA SER A 158 -2.45 23.12 -6.63
C SER A 158 -2.38 22.27 -7.91
N GLY A 159 -1.92 21.01 -7.83
CA GLY A 159 -1.76 20.15 -9.02
C GLY A 159 -0.62 20.55 -9.97
N THR A 160 0.22 21.50 -9.56
CA THR A 160 1.35 21.98 -10.36
C THR A 160 2.55 21.06 -10.12
N ARG A 161 3.08 20.44 -11.18
CA ARG A 161 4.34 19.67 -11.09
C ARG A 161 5.49 20.62 -10.79
N VAL A 162 5.91 20.72 -9.54
CA VAL A 162 7.16 21.36 -9.17
C VAL A 162 8.25 20.31 -9.26
N ALA A 163 8.88 20.19 -10.42
CA ALA A 163 10.18 19.56 -10.49
C ALA A 163 11.19 20.50 -9.82
N ALA A 164 12.11 19.97 -9.01
CA ALA A 164 13.28 20.72 -8.62
C ALA A 164 13.92 21.25 -9.92
N PRO A 165 14.10 22.56 -10.09
CA PRO A 165 14.76 23.07 -11.29
C PRO A 165 16.13 22.37 -11.40
N PRO A 166 16.53 21.88 -12.59
CA PRO A 166 17.84 21.29 -12.74
C PRO A 166 18.86 22.29 -12.21
N ARG A 167 19.66 21.89 -11.22
CA ARG A 167 20.71 22.73 -10.64
C ARG A 167 21.66 23.15 -11.76
N ARG A 168 21.40 24.31 -12.37
CA ARG A 168 22.29 25.02 -13.29
C ARG A 168 23.23 25.95 -12.52
N GLY A 169 23.74 25.46 -11.39
CA GLY A 169 24.78 26.14 -10.62
C GLY A 169 26.14 25.51 -10.91
N PRO A 170 27.25 26.22 -10.65
CA PRO A 170 28.56 25.58 -10.61
C PRO A 170 28.52 24.41 -9.63
N LEU A 171 29.28 23.35 -9.92
CA LEU A 171 29.43 22.21 -9.03
C LEU A 171 29.76 22.74 -7.63
N ILE A 172 28.99 22.32 -6.62
CA ILE A 172 29.27 22.68 -5.23
C ILE A 172 30.61 22.02 -4.90
N VAL A 173 31.65 22.84 -4.78
CA VAL A 173 32.95 22.38 -4.28
C VAL A 173 32.79 22.26 -2.76
N PRO A 174 33.12 21.11 -2.16
CA PRO A 174 33.07 20.97 -0.71
C PRO A 174 33.92 22.07 -0.05
N GLU A 175 33.31 22.91 0.77
CA GLU A 175 34.02 23.91 1.57
C GLU A 175 34.25 23.37 2.98
N GLY A 176 35.48 23.49 3.48
CA GLY A 176 35.87 23.05 4.81
C GLY A 176 37.01 22.02 4.82
N PRO A 177 37.62 21.78 5.99
CA PRO A 177 38.63 20.73 6.13
C PRO A 177 38.01 19.36 5.83
N VAL A 178 38.69 18.55 5.01
CA VAL A 178 38.29 17.16 4.75
C VAL A 178 38.39 16.39 6.07
N ALA A 179 37.25 16.04 6.65
CA ALA A 179 37.21 15.18 7.82
C ALA A 179 37.71 13.79 7.41
N PHE A 180 38.70 13.27 8.13
CA PHE A 180 39.14 11.89 7.94
C PHE A 180 38.03 10.97 8.45
N VAL A 181 37.31 10.35 7.51
CA VAL A 181 36.42 9.24 7.81
C VAL A 181 37.26 7.97 7.73
N PRO A 182 37.46 7.23 8.83
CA PRO A 182 38.18 5.96 8.76
C PRO A 182 37.46 5.03 7.78
N PRO A 183 38.20 4.27 6.95
CA PRO A 183 37.59 3.24 6.13
C PRO A 183 36.74 2.31 7.02
N PRO A 184 35.52 1.93 6.60
CA PRO A 184 34.74 0.94 7.32
C PRO A 184 35.53 -0.37 7.41
N ASP A 185 35.32 -1.13 8.48
CA ASP A 185 35.99 -2.42 8.65
C ASP A 185 35.76 -3.30 7.41
N PRO A 186 36.82 -3.92 6.84
CA PRO A 186 36.74 -4.66 5.58
C PRO A 186 35.90 -5.95 5.66
N GLY A 187 35.44 -6.31 6.87
CA GLY A 187 34.53 -7.42 7.08
C GLY A 187 33.12 -6.90 7.29
N ILE A 188 32.25 -7.13 6.31
CA ILE A 188 30.81 -7.15 6.57
C ILE A 188 30.61 -8.29 7.57
N GLY A 189 30.14 -7.98 8.78
CA GLY A 189 29.95 -8.95 9.87
C GLY A 189 28.82 -9.96 9.63
N MET A 190 28.63 -10.39 8.38
CA MET A 190 27.51 -11.18 7.88
C MET A 190 28.03 -12.18 6.85
N THR A 191 27.46 -13.39 6.84
CA THR A 191 27.80 -14.39 5.83
C THR A 191 27.10 -14.11 4.49
N ALA A 192 27.62 -14.67 3.40
CA ALA A 192 26.97 -14.55 2.08
C ALA A 192 25.56 -15.18 2.08
N GLU A 193 25.36 -16.24 2.86
CA GLU A 193 24.09 -16.94 3.01
C GLU A 193 23.06 -16.08 3.75
N ASP A 194 23.46 -15.43 4.84
CA ASP A 194 22.57 -14.52 5.58
C ASP A 194 22.17 -13.33 4.69
N LEU A 195 23.12 -12.79 3.91
CA LEU A 195 22.85 -11.73 2.95
C LEU A 195 21.88 -12.18 1.86
N ARG A 196 22.06 -13.39 1.32
CA ARG A 196 21.18 -13.99 0.31
C ARG A 196 19.76 -14.15 0.85
N ALA A 197 19.61 -14.59 2.09
CA ALA A 197 18.31 -14.68 2.75
C ALA A 197 17.64 -13.30 2.84
N GLY A 198 18.37 -12.28 3.30
CA GLY A 198 17.84 -10.91 3.41
C GLY A 198 17.45 -10.27 2.07
N ILE A 199 18.17 -10.54 0.99
CA ILE A 199 17.81 -10.03 -0.35
C ILE A 199 16.58 -10.78 -0.92
N THR A 200 16.44 -12.07 -0.63
CA THR A 200 15.33 -12.89 -1.16
C THR A 200 14.02 -12.65 -0.41
N GLU A 201 14.08 -12.24 0.86
CA GLU A 201 12.95 -11.83 1.69
C GLU A 201 12.36 -10.46 1.31
N ALA A 202 12.48 -10.07 0.03
CA ALA A 202 11.83 -8.88 -0.49
C ALA A 202 10.30 -8.99 -0.29
N PRO A 203 9.63 -7.98 0.29
CA PRO A 203 8.19 -8.05 0.53
C PRO A 203 7.45 -8.26 -0.79
N ASP A 204 6.60 -9.29 -0.83
CA ASP A 204 5.73 -9.56 -1.98
C ASP A 204 4.87 -8.31 -2.27
N PRO A 205 5.04 -7.67 -3.45
CA PRO A 205 4.24 -6.50 -3.81
C PRO A 205 2.75 -6.82 -3.97
N ALA A 206 2.35 -8.10 -4.05
CA ALA A 206 0.95 -8.53 -4.13
C ALA A 206 0.21 -8.45 -2.78
N LEU A 207 0.92 -8.25 -1.66
CA LEU A 207 0.31 -8.14 -0.33
C LEU A 207 0.55 -6.73 0.26
N PRO A 208 -0.24 -5.71 -0.13
CA PRO A 208 -0.09 -4.33 0.36
C PRO A 208 -0.21 -4.18 1.89
N ILE A 209 -0.75 -5.18 2.58
CA ILE A 209 -0.97 -5.17 4.03
C ILE A 209 0.35 -5.43 4.81
N PHE A 210 1.33 -6.15 4.24
CA PHE A 210 2.52 -6.58 4.98
C PHE A 210 3.53 -5.46 5.30
N ARG A 211 3.52 -4.35 4.54
CA ARG A 211 4.41 -3.20 4.81
C ARG A 211 4.14 -2.53 6.16
N TYR A 212 2.96 -2.72 6.74
CA TYR A 212 2.53 -2.08 7.99
C TYR A 212 2.35 -3.08 9.14
N THR A 213 2.17 -4.37 8.87
CA THR A 213 2.16 -5.39 9.92
C THR A 213 3.51 -5.45 10.62
N GLY A 214 4.63 -5.29 9.91
CA GLY A 214 5.98 -5.20 10.49
C GLY A 214 6.17 -4.06 11.51
N TYR A 215 5.46 -2.94 11.35
CA TYR A 215 5.48 -1.83 12.31
C TYR A 215 4.70 -2.14 13.60
N VAL A 216 3.72 -3.04 13.54
CA VAL A 216 2.85 -3.40 14.67
C VAL A 216 3.34 -4.66 15.38
N SER A 217 3.96 -5.60 14.65
CA SER A 217 4.48 -6.85 15.22
C SER A 217 5.83 -6.72 15.92
N GLY A 218 6.50 -5.57 15.83
CA GLY A 218 7.80 -5.35 16.47
C GLY A 218 8.91 -6.26 15.92
N ASP A 219 8.66 -6.90 14.79
CA ASP A 219 9.58 -7.81 14.13
C ASP A 219 10.43 -6.96 13.18
N GLU A 220 11.45 -6.31 13.75
CA GLU A 220 12.53 -5.66 13.01
C GLU A 220 13.44 -6.70 12.33
N ALA A 221 12.87 -7.69 11.65
CA ALA A 221 13.57 -8.45 10.62
C ALA A 221 13.52 -7.66 9.31
N THR A 222 13.84 -6.37 9.34
CA THR A 222 14.22 -5.69 8.11
C THR A 222 15.62 -6.20 7.81
N ALA A 223 15.79 -6.99 6.75
CA ALA A 223 17.10 -7.39 6.28
C ALA A 223 18.05 -6.16 6.33
N PRO A 224 19.24 -6.27 6.98
CA PRO A 224 20.10 -5.13 7.26
C PRO A 224 20.57 -4.40 5.98
N TYR A 225 20.47 -5.08 4.84
CA TYR A 225 20.85 -4.58 3.53
C TYR A 225 19.72 -4.70 2.53
N LYS A 226 19.57 -3.66 1.71
CA LYS A 226 18.58 -3.58 0.64
C LYS A 226 19.27 -3.23 -0.66
N THR A 227 18.87 -3.90 -1.74
CA THR A 227 19.28 -3.49 -3.09
C THR A 227 18.55 -2.20 -3.48
N PRO A 228 19.09 -1.40 -4.43
CA PRO A 228 18.41 -0.20 -4.90
C PRO A 228 16.96 -0.44 -5.36
N SER A 229 16.68 -1.62 -5.92
CA SER A 229 15.33 -2.00 -6.36
C SER A 229 14.34 -2.24 -5.21
N GLN A 230 14.83 -2.53 -4.01
CA GLN A 230 14.03 -2.76 -2.80
C GLN A 230 13.80 -1.47 -2.00
N LEU A 231 14.51 -0.38 -2.34
CA LEU A 231 14.30 0.94 -1.76
C LEU A 231 13.01 1.54 -2.34
N SER A 232 11.87 1.20 -1.74
CA SER A 232 10.62 1.86 -2.06
C SER A 232 10.59 3.23 -1.37
N PRO A 233 10.25 4.32 -2.09
CA PRO A 233 9.97 5.59 -1.43
C PRO A 233 8.82 5.38 -0.42
N PRO A 234 8.85 6.04 0.74
CA PRO A 234 7.77 5.96 1.72
C PRO A 234 6.54 6.69 1.14
N LEU A 235 5.78 6.02 0.29
CA LEU A 235 4.54 6.54 -0.28
C LEU A 235 3.40 6.32 0.71
N PRO A 236 2.55 7.32 0.97
CA PRO A 236 1.43 7.20 1.92
C PRO A 236 0.25 6.38 1.38
N PHE A 237 0.37 5.79 0.19
CA PHE A 237 -0.76 5.14 -0.50
C PHE A 237 -1.34 3.98 0.31
N ASP A 238 -0.47 3.17 0.89
CA ASP A 238 -0.90 2.03 1.71
C ASP A 238 -1.51 2.51 3.05
N SER A 239 -1.00 3.61 3.62
CA SER A 239 -1.61 4.27 4.80
C SER A 239 -3.03 4.77 4.49
N ILE A 240 -3.29 5.28 3.28
CA ILE A 240 -4.63 5.71 2.85
C ILE A 240 -5.58 4.52 2.79
N ILE A 241 -5.13 3.37 2.27
CA ILE A 241 -5.93 2.15 2.23
C ILE A 241 -6.28 1.69 3.65
N LEU A 242 -5.33 1.72 4.57
CA LEU A 242 -5.57 1.38 5.99
C LEU A 242 -6.56 2.35 6.64
N VAL A 243 -6.44 3.65 6.39
CA VAL A 243 -7.41 4.67 6.82
C VAL A 243 -8.81 4.37 6.26
N PHE A 244 -8.93 4.02 4.97
CA PHE A 244 -10.22 3.66 4.37
C PHE A 244 -10.79 2.34 4.92
N MET A 245 -9.95 1.35 5.21
CA MET A 245 -10.40 0.04 5.68
C MET A 245 -10.83 0.07 7.16
N PHE A 246 -10.21 0.91 7.98
CA PHE A 246 -10.51 0.98 9.42
C PHE A 246 -11.20 2.28 9.82
N ILE A 247 -10.61 3.44 9.54
CA ILE A 247 -11.12 4.73 10.05
C ILE A 247 -12.49 5.06 9.45
N PHE A 248 -12.68 4.83 8.15
CA PHE A 248 -13.95 5.13 7.47
C PHE A 248 -15.14 4.33 8.05
N PRO A 249 -15.07 3.00 8.23
CA PRO A 249 -16.13 2.26 8.93
C PRO A 249 -16.37 2.73 10.37
N LEU A 250 -15.30 2.94 11.15
CA LEU A 250 -15.42 3.42 12.53
C LEU A 250 -16.12 4.79 12.56
N TYR A 251 -15.85 5.66 11.59
CA TYR A 251 -16.53 6.94 11.44
C TYR A 251 -18.05 6.76 11.27
N PHE A 252 -18.52 5.80 10.47
CA PHE A 252 -19.96 5.53 10.36
C PHE A 252 -20.59 5.07 11.68
N VAL A 253 -19.90 4.20 12.42
CA VAL A 253 -20.41 3.76 13.73
C VAL A 253 -20.51 4.93 14.71
N ALA A 254 -19.53 5.84 14.69
CA ALA A 254 -19.57 7.08 15.46
C ALA A 254 -20.71 8.01 15.00
N GLN A 255 -20.96 8.12 13.69
CA GLN A 255 -22.09 8.89 13.16
C GLN A 255 -23.44 8.31 13.61
N PHE A 256 -23.59 6.98 13.69
CA PHE A 256 -24.82 6.39 14.23
C PHE A 256 -25.03 6.71 15.70
N PHE A 257 -23.97 6.66 16.50
CA PHE A 257 -24.04 7.09 17.90
C PHE A 257 -24.48 8.57 18.02
N MET A 258 -23.88 9.45 17.21
CA MET A 258 -24.25 10.87 17.19
C MET A 258 -25.69 11.09 16.70
N MET A 259 -26.13 10.36 15.68
CA MET A 259 -27.52 10.39 15.21
C MET A 259 -28.50 9.93 16.29
N SER A 260 -28.16 8.89 17.06
CA SER A 260 -28.99 8.43 18.18
C SER A 260 -29.23 9.55 19.21
N ILE A 261 -28.15 10.20 19.66
CA ILE A 261 -28.24 11.32 20.60
C ILE A 261 -29.00 12.50 19.98
N MET A 262 -28.73 12.81 18.72
CA MET A 262 -29.40 13.92 18.03
C MET A 262 -30.90 13.66 17.89
N ASN A 263 -31.31 12.44 17.58
CA ASN A 263 -32.73 12.10 17.43
C ASN A 263 -33.45 12.16 18.78
N GLU A 264 -32.81 11.72 19.86
CA GLU A 264 -33.32 11.89 21.23
C GLU A 264 -33.53 13.35 21.62
N ARG A 265 -32.60 14.22 21.19
CA ARG A 265 -32.70 15.65 21.43
C ARG A 265 -33.84 16.28 20.65
N ILE A 266 -33.98 15.94 19.36
CA ILE A 266 -35.04 16.46 18.49
C ILE A 266 -36.42 16.00 18.99
N GLU A 267 -36.55 14.72 19.37
CA GLU A 267 -37.81 14.13 19.82
C GLU A 267 -38.10 14.36 21.32
N ARG A 268 -37.21 15.08 22.04
CA ARG A 268 -37.27 15.31 23.50
C ARG A 268 -37.34 14.05 24.37
N GLN A 269 -36.99 12.89 23.81
CA GLN A 269 -37.01 11.61 24.53
C GLN A 269 -35.89 11.51 25.57
N GLY A 270 -34.83 12.34 25.44
CA GLY A 270 -33.75 12.42 26.43
C GLY A 270 -34.22 12.90 27.81
N GLU A 271 -35.31 13.67 27.91
CA GLU A 271 -35.81 14.22 29.18
C GLU A 271 -36.30 13.10 30.13
N ALA A 272 -36.92 12.06 29.58
CA ALA A 272 -37.39 10.90 30.35
C ALA A 272 -36.24 10.02 30.87
N LEU A 273 -35.10 9.99 30.17
CA LEU A 273 -33.89 9.29 30.60
C LEU A 273 -33.17 10.04 31.71
N LEU A 274 -33.25 11.38 31.72
CA LEU A 274 -32.65 12.23 32.75
C LEU A 274 -33.49 12.27 34.05
N SER A 275 -34.78 11.95 33.98
CA SER A 275 -35.64 11.83 35.17
C SER A 275 -35.61 10.44 35.82
N ALA A 276 -34.99 9.46 35.17
CA ALA A 276 -34.80 8.14 35.73
C ALA A 276 -33.77 8.18 36.90
N PRO A 277 -33.92 7.35 37.94
CA PRO A 277 -33.02 7.31 39.09
C PRO A 277 -31.71 6.56 38.74
N VAL A 278 -30.99 7.04 37.74
CA VAL A 278 -29.72 6.50 37.24
C VAL A 278 -28.69 7.61 37.12
N HIS A 279 -27.43 7.29 37.42
CA HIS A 279 -26.36 8.28 37.35
C HIS A 279 -26.07 8.67 35.88
N PRO A 280 -25.79 9.95 35.56
CA PRO A 280 -25.58 10.39 34.17
C PRO A 280 -24.52 9.58 33.40
N TRP A 281 -23.39 9.27 34.04
CA TRP A 281 -22.34 8.43 33.45
C TRP A 281 -22.84 7.03 33.04
N VAL A 282 -23.73 6.41 33.82
CA VAL A 282 -24.30 5.08 33.51
C VAL A 282 -25.12 5.13 32.22
N VAL A 283 -25.84 6.22 32.00
CA VAL A 283 -26.61 6.45 30.76
C VAL A 283 -25.67 6.62 29.57
N ILE A 284 -24.64 7.45 29.72
CA ILE A 284 -23.65 7.70 28.66
C ILE A 284 -22.93 6.40 28.28
N SER A 285 -22.40 5.66 29.26
CA SER A 285 -21.71 4.39 29.02
C SER A 285 -22.64 3.34 28.43
N GLY A 286 -23.87 3.22 28.94
CA GLY A 286 -24.87 2.27 28.42
C GLY A 286 -25.22 2.54 26.96
N LYS A 287 -25.28 3.81 26.56
CA LYS A 287 -25.52 4.21 25.17
C LYS A 287 -24.31 4.01 24.27
N ALA A 288 -23.11 4.31 24.76
CA ALA A 288 -21.88 4.15 23.99
C ALA A 288 -21.48 2.67 23.78
N LEU A 289 -21.79 1.80 24.75
CA LEU A 289 -21.40 0.38 24.76
C LEU A 289 -21.69 -0.37 23.45
N PRO A 290 -22.92 -0.38 22.89
CA PRO A 290 -23.20 -1.15 21.67
C PRO A 290 -22.40 -0.66 20.46
N TYR A 291 -22.19 0.65 20.32
CA TYR A 291 -21.39 1.23 19.24
C TYR A 291 -19.89 0.91 19.44
N GLY A 292 -19.39 0.96 20.68
CA GLY A 292 -18.02 0.55 21.01
C GLY A 292 -17.76 -0.93 20.72
N ILE A 293 -18.71 -1.82 21.05
CA ILE A 293 -18.62 -3.24 20.70
C ILE A 293 -18.60 -3.41 19.18
N ALA A 294 -19.46 -2.69 18.44
CA ALA A 294 -19.45 -2.74 16.98
C ALA A 294 -18.10 -2.28 16.39
N MET A 295 -17.51 -1.21 16.91
CA MET A 295 -16.17 -0.77 16.50
C MET A 295 -15.09 -1.82 16.78
N LEU A 296 -15.15 -2.49 17.94
CA LEU A 296 -14.22 -3.57 18.28
C LEU A 296 -14.37 -4.76 17.33
N VAL A 297 -15.60 -5.13 16.97
CA VAL A 297 -15.87 -6.21 16.00
C VAL A 297 -15.37 -5.86 14.60
N ILE A 298 -15.43 -4.58 14.20
CA ILE A 298 -14.94 -4.13 12.87
C ILE A 298 -13.41 -4.01 12.82
N SER A 299 -12.78 -3.71 13.96
CA SER A 299 -11.32 -3.54 14.04
C SER A 299 -10.55 -4.83 14.35
N ALA A 300 -11.27 -5.90 14.70
CA ALA A 300 -10.73 -7.25 14.89
C ALA A 300 -10.65 -8.02 13.57
#